data_AF-A0A3D5AU51-F1
#
_entry.id   AF-A0A3D5AU51-F1
#
_cell.length_a   1.000
_cell.length_b   1.000
_cell.length_c   1.000
_cell.angle_alpha   90.00
_cell.angle_beta   90.00
_cell.angle_gamma   90.00
#
_symmetry.space_group_name_H-M   'P 1'
#
loop_
_entity.id
_entity.type
_entity.pdbx_description
1 polymer ?
#
loop_
_entity_poly.entity_id
_entity_poly.type
_entity_poly.pdbx_seq_one_letter_code
_entity_poly.pdbx_strand_id
1 'polypeptide(L)' 'MTDAWLDAIKWDRDGLVPAIAQEAGSGQVLMVAWM' A
#
# COMPACT_ATOMS: atom_id res chain seq x y z
N MET A 1 7.66 -16.07 12.30
CA MET A 1 6.38 -16.27 11.60
C MET A 1 6.46 -15.41 10.35
N THR A 2 6.52 -16.02 9.19
CA THR A 2 6.42 -15.28 7.93
C THR A 2 4.96 -14.89 7.76
N ASP A 3 4.73 -13.59 7.70
CA ASP A 3 3.41 -13.03 7.46
C ASP A 3 3.00 -13.37 6.03
N ALA A 4 2.35 -14.52 5.83
CA ALA A 4 2.01 -15.08 4.52
C ALA A 4 1.28 -14.11 3.58
N TRP A 5 0.66 -13.06 4.14
CA TRP A 5 0.02 -12.00 3.37
C TRP A 5 1.04 -11.03 2.74
N LEU A 6 2.19 -10.77 3.37
CA LEU A 6 3.26 -9.94 2.80
C LEU A 6 3.87 -10.60 1.56
N ASP A 7 4.00 -11.92 1.58
CA ASP A 7 4.53 -12.70 0.45
C ASP A 7 3.61 -12.63 -0.79
N ALA A 8 2.32 -12.32 -0.60
CA ALA A 8 1.35 -12.16 -1.68
C ALA A 8 1.37 -10.74 -2.31
N ILE A 9 2.07 -9.79 -1.70
CA ILE A 9 2.14 -8.42 -2.22
C ILE A 9 3.05 -8.38 -3.45
N LYS A 10 2.56 -7.73 -4.51
CA LYS A 10 3.37 -7.46 -5.70
C LYS A 10 4.18 -6.18 -5.50
N TRP A 11 5.43 -6.36 -5.14
CA TRP A 11 6.44 -5.30 -5.09
C TRP A 11 6.92 -4.94 -6.49
N ASP A 12 7.32 -3.70 -6.69
CA ASP A 12 8.01 -3.29 -7.91
C ASP A 12 9.52 -3.64 -7.86
N ARG A 13 10.25 -3.25 -8.91
CA ARG A 13 11.69 -3.54 -9.04
C ARG A 13 12.56 -2.81 -8.01
N ASP A 14 12.05 -1.71 -7.46
CA ASP A 14 12.74 -0.85 -6.51
C ASP A 14 12.35 -1.26 -5.06
N GLY A 15 11.53 -2.30 -4.92
CA GLY A 15 11.08 -2.84 -3.63
C GLY A 15 9.92 -2.04 -3.03
N LEU A 16 9.20 -1.27 -3.83
CA LEU A 16 8.12 -0.40 -3.37
C LEU A 16 6.74 -0.97 -3.68
N VAL A 17 5.75 -0.55 -2.89
CA VAL A 17 4.32 -0.84 -3.09
C VAL A 17 3.53 0.47 -3.23
N PRO A 18 2.54 0.57 -4.14
CA PRO A 18 1.69 1.74 -4.22
C PRO A 18 0.80 1.84 -2.97
N ALA A 19 0.74 3.01 -2.36
CA ALA A 19 -0.06 3.30 -1.19
C ALA A 19 -1.03 4.46 -1.47
N ILE A 20 -2.27 4.32 -1.02
CA ILE A 20 -3.32 5.36 -1.13
C ILE A 20 -3.66 5.80 0.28
N ALA A 21 -3.48 7.09 0.58
CA ALA A 21 -4.00 7.65 1.83
C ALA A 21 -5.41 8.17 1.57
N GLN A 22 -6.34 7.75 2.43
CA GLN A 22 -7.75 8.08 2.34
C GLN A 22 -8.22 8.61 3.70
N GLU A 23 -9.03 9.65 3.71
CA GLU A 23 -9.68 10.12 4.92
C GLU A 23 -10.74 9.10 5.36
N ALA A 24 -10.72 8.71 6.64
CA ALA A 24 -11.41 7.52 7.13
C ALA A 24 -12.94 7.64 7.18
N GLY A 25 -13.50 8.84 7.34
CA GLY A 25 -14.95 9.04 7.44
C GLY A 25 -15.64 9.24 6.08
N SER A 26 -15.15 10.21 5.32
CA SER A 26 -15.67 10.60 4.00
C SER A 26 -15.24 9.66 2.88
N GLY A 27 -14.15 8.90 3.07
CA GLY A 27 -13.55 8.11 2.01
C GLY A 27 -12.86 8.98 0.94
N GLN A 28 -12.59 10.26 1.22
CA GLN A 28 -11.87 11.10 0.27
C GLN A 28 -10.44 10.61 0.10
N VAL A 29 -10.04 10.34 -1.15
CA VAL A 29 -8.64 10.05 -1.48
C VAL A 29 -7.83 11.33 -1.35
N LEU A 30 -6.80 11.28 -0.51
CA LEU A 30 -5.94 12.42 -0.20
C LEU A 30 -4.68 12.42 -1.07
N MET A 31 -4.08 11.24 -1.27
CA MET A 31 -2.85 11.10 -2.06
C MET A 31 -2.62 9.67 -2.55
N VAL A 32 -1.74 9.58 -3.55
CA VAL A 32 -1.10 8.35 -4.01
C VAL A 32 0.41 8.50 -3.84
N ALA A 33 1.05 7.49 -3.27
CA ALA A 33 2.49 7.45 -3.02
C ALA A 33 3.05 6.03 -3.16
N TRP A 34 4.35 5.88 -2.88
CA TRP A 34 5.06 4.62 -2.84
C TRP A 34 5.67 4.43 -1.45
N MET A 35 5.66 3.19 -0.94
CA MET A 35 6.25 2.78 0.34
C MET A 35 7.23 1.65 0.13
#